data_AF-A0A832C9E7-F1
#
_entry.id   AF-A0A832C9E7-F1
#
_cell.length_a   1.000
_cell.length_b   1.000
_cell.length_c   1.000
_cell.angle_alpha   90.00
_cell.angle_beta   90.00
_cell.angle_gamma   90.00
#
_symmetry.space_group_name_H-M   'P 1'
#
loop_
_entity.id
_entity.type
_entity.pdbx_description
1 polymer ?
#
loop_
_entity_poly.entity_id
_entity_poly.type
_entity_poly.pdbx_seq_one_letter_code
_entity_poly.pdbx_strand_id
1 'polypeptide(L)'
;MNIETDIDQKKTKSLIILAVLLISLFLILFFVGQRIIIKHRATGAATYYFDPNSGEVDAGGKNITVKLNGDGSTTVRAVGFTINYNTNDFEIANLQCSGAFNVGVPSGATITCAKGGGEEETLRSGISIATFTLKRKTGETSASGTLSFSNFSAYDSSGNALTISFSGTQSGIFCYGDSCTSLTATPTRTRTATATPTRTRTATATPTRTQTATATPTRTVTPTAAPTGTVIISTVPSSMVLQACGTNNDTRSFDLYLNAGSVLKYAKVVLNIDPSKADFVLSGSRIDASSGFTGSVEDLENTGTSSSSYHRIAISGSNSSGKSGWFKFATISVKANGRLADGGLTRIVVCRQEDNCKFSVSTDGSGTGYNFVKEGLEFEVYFNCDTALPPSTPTPTVTPGGPTVTPGGPTNTPPPGGTPELYFKVKFQAITDKKPDQKVKVIVRHQGGTSKEFSDVNVTANDQGIYSGNVILTDVVPRDKYEITIKGPRHIARTFSVNNQTANCAQRWGITLAAGRNDFDFSGLILEAGDLPNPNDNWRQDGVANSVDFGLIQSRLSKTDADSLRVCDIDLNQICNVVDLQELKKAFVNKWDPCY
;
A
#
# COMPACT_ATOMS: atom_id res chain seq x y z
N MET A 1 -43.88 20.24 57.62
CA MET A 1 -42.86 19.24 57.25
C MET A 1 -42.79 19.10 55.72
N ASN A 2 -42.61 20.19 54.96
CA ASN A 2 -42.55 20.16 53.47
C ASN A 2 -41.62 21.24 52.87
N ILE A 3 -40.96 22.07 53.70
CA ILE A 3 -40.12 23.17 53.21
C ILE A 3 -38.65 22.74 53.07
N GLU A 4 -38.19 21.77 53.87
CA GLU A 4 -36.81 21.26 53.82
C GLU A 4 -36.49 20.49 52.54
N THR A 5 -37.46 19.76 51.99
CA THR A 5 -37.25 18.93 50.79
C THR A 5 -37.13 19.74 49.49
N ASP A 6 -37.72 20.92 49.42
CA ASP A 6 -37.68 21.77 48.22
C ASP A 6 -36.36 22.58 48.11
N ILE A 7 -35.74 22.89 49.26
CA ILE A 7 -34.45 23.57 49.32
C ILE A 7 -33.32 22.66 48.82
N ASP A 8 -33.36 21.37 49.20
CA ASP A 8 -32.35 20.41 48.73
C ASP A 8 -32.48 20.14 47.23
N GLN A 9 -33.70 20.05 46.70
CA GLN A 9 -33.89 19.80 45.27
C GLN A 9 -33.39 20.95 44.39
N LYS A 10 -33.53 22.21 44.84
CA LYS A 10 -32.96 23.37 44.15
C LYS A 10 -31.43 23.40 44.21
N LYS A 11 -30.84 23.04 45.35
CA LYS A 11 -29.38 22.95 45.49
C LYS A 11 -28.79 21.87 44.59
N THR A 12 -29.42 20.70 44.51
CA THR A 12 -28.97 19.61 43.63
C THR A 12 -29.05 20.01 42.15
N LYS A 13 -30.12 20.68 41.73
CA LYS A 13 -30.26 21.17 40.33
C LYS A 13 -29.19 22.21 39.98
N SER A 14 -28.90 23.16 40.87
CA SER A 14 -27.81 24.12 40.65
C SER A 14 -26.44 23.46 40.55
N LEU A 15 -26.18 22.42 41.37
CA LEU A 15 -24.90 21.70 41.34
C LEU A 15 -24.70 20.94 40.01
N ILE A 16 -25.76 20.33 39.49
CA ILE A 16 -25.72 19.61 38.20
C ILE A 16 -25.47 20.58 37.05
N ILE A 17 -26.13 21.74 37.03
CA ILE A 17 -25.93 22.76 36.00
C ILE A 17 -24.48 23.27 36.01
N LEU A 18 -23.91 23.50 37.21
CA LEU A 18 -22.51 23.93 37.34
C LEU A 18 -21.54 22.85 36.84
N ALA A 19 -21.79 21.57 37.14
CA ALA A 19 -20.97 20.46 36.67
C ALA A 19 -20.99 20.32 35.13
N VAL A 20 -22.17 20.48 34.50
CA VAL A 20 -22.31 20.42 33.04
C VAL A 20 -21.58 21.59 32.35
N LEU A 21 -21.63 22.79 32.94
CA LEU A 21 -20.89 23.95 32.44
C LEU A 21 -19.37 23.76 32.53
N LEU A 22 -18.87 23.18 33.63
CA LEU A 22 -17.45 22.90 33.80
C LEU A 22 -16.95 21.82 32.83
N ILE A 23 -17.74 20.76 32.62
CA ILE A 23 -17.42 19.71 31.63
C ILE A 23 -17.42 20.27 30.21
N SER A 24 -18.39 21.14 29.88
CA SER A 24 -18.45 21.78 28.56
C SER A 24 -17.27 22.72 28.32
N LEU A 25 -16.86 23.50 29.32
CA LEU A 25 -15.68 24.37 29.24
C LEU A 25 -14.40 23.56 29.07
N PHE A 26 -14.27 22.44 29.78
CA PHE A 26 -13.13 21.51 29.63
C PHE A 26 -13.09 20.90 28.23
N LEU A 27 -14.23 20.46 27.69
CA LEU A 27 -14.31 19.93 26.32
C LEU A 27 -13.94 21.00 25.28
N ILE A 28 -14.42 22.23 25.42
CA ILE A 28 -14.07 23.34 24.53
C ILE A 28 -12.55 23.59 24.56
N LEU A 29 -11.94 23.65 25.75
CA LEU A 29 -10.49 23.84 25.89
C LEU A 29 -9.70 22.65 25.32
N PHE A 30 -10.19 21.42 25.50
CA PHE A 30 -9.58 20.20 24.94
C PHE A 30 -9.61 20.21 23.41
N PHE A 31 -10.75 20.56 22.80
CA PHE A 31 -10.88 20.64 21.34
C PHE A 31 -10.11 21.83 20.74
N VAL A 32 -10.01 22.96 21.45
CA VAL A 32 -9.16 24.09 21.04
C VAL A 32 -7.68 23.73 21.13
N GLY A 33 -7.25 23.01 22.17
CA GLY A 33 -5.88 22.49 22.29
C GLY A 33 -5.52 21.50 21.18
N GLN A 34 -6.43 20.57 20.85
CA GLN A 34 -6.29 19.65 19.72
C GLN A 34 -6.13 20.38 18.39
N ARG A 35 -6.86 21.49 18.16
CA ARG A 35 -6.73 22.30 16.93
C ARG A 35 -5.43 23.08 16.84
N ILE A 36 -4.79 23.44 17.95
CA ILE A 36 -3.47 24.11 17.93
C ILE A 36 -2.36 23.10 17.55
N ILE A 37 -2.45 21.86 18.02
CA ILE A 37 -1.47 20.80 17.70
C ILE A 37 -1.52 20.40 16.21
N ILE A 38 -2.70 20.42 15.58
CA ILE A 38 -2.85 20.11 14.14
C ILE A 38 -2.33 21.27 13.25
N LYS A 39 -2.32 22.52 13.74
CA LYS A 39 -1.87 23.68 12.96
C LYS A 39 -0.33 23.88 12.93
N HIS A 40 0.45 23.13 13.71
CA HIS A 40 1.92 23.21 13.63
C HIS A 40 2.57 22.28 12.58
N ARG A 41 1.79 21.52 11.81
CA ARG A 41 2.27 20.94 10.53
C ARG A 41 1.96 21.88 9.37
N ALA A 42 2.36 23.14 9.52
CA ALA A 42 2.22 24.14 8.46
C ALA A 42 3.03 23.69 7.23
N THR A 43 2.36 23.66 6.07
CA THR A 43 2.95 23.42 4.75
C THR A 43 3.99 24.49 4.46
N GLY A 44 5.26 24.20 4.72
CA GLY A 44 6.36 25.05 4.31
C GLY A 44 6.39 25.23 2.79
N ALA A 45 6.82 26.38 2.32
CA ALA A 45 7.06 26.62 0.89
C ALA A 45 8.54 26.93 0.65
N ALA A 46 9.15 26.26 -0.32
CA ALA A 46 10.53 26.50 -0.71
C ALA A 46 10.68 26.52 -2.23
N THR A 47 11.57 27.35 -2.75
CA THR A 47 11.89 27.41 -4.18
C THR A 47 13.33 26.96 -4.39
N TYR A 48 13.62 26.36 -5.55
CA TYR A 48 14.95 25.91 -5.92
C TYR A 48 15.33 26.44 -7.30
N TYR A 49 16.62 26.64 -7.53
CA TYR A 49 17.14 27.15 -8.79
C TYR A 49 18.61 26.79 -9.00
N PHE A 50 19.04 26.75 -10.26
CA PHE A 50 20.46 26.67 -10.64
C PHE A 50 21.07 28.07 -10.59
N ASP A 51 22.29 28.17 -10.06
CA ASP A 51 23.11 29.38 -10.06
C ASP A 51 24.53 29.06 -10.56
N PRO A 52 24.93 29.56 -11.75
CA PRO A 52 24.11 30.35 -12.67
C PRO A 52 22.99 29.48 -13.30
N ASN A 53 21.87 30.10 -13.69
CA ASN A 53 20.76 29.41 -14.36
C ASN A 53 20.95 29.26 -15.88
N SER A 54 22.03 29.79 -16.42
CA SER A 54 22.35 29.68 -17.84
C SER A 54 23.82 29.97 -18.13
N GLY A 55 24.22 29.67 -19.35
CA GLY A 55 25.40 30.24 -19.99
C GLY A 55 26.32 29.19 -20.63
N GLU A 56 27.48 29.66 -21.07
CA GLU A 56 28.41 28.87 -21.86
C GLU A 56 29.23 27.89 -21.01
N VAL A 57 29.36 26.65 -21.48
CA VAL A 57 30.12 25.56 -20.85
C VAL A 57 31.44 25.40 -21.57
N ASP A 58 32.54 25.92 -21.05
CA ASP A 58 33.86 25.82 -21.71
C ASP A 58 34.49 24.41 -21.62
N ALA A 59 35.69 24.26 -22.20
CA ALA A 59 36.44 23.00 -22.18
C ALA A 59 36.88 22.54 -20.76
N GLY A 60 36.92 23.45 -19.79
CA GLY A 60 37.18 23.14 -18.37
C GLY A 60 35.94 22.71 -17.61
N GLY A 61 34.75 22.99 -18.15
CA GLY A 61 33.47 22.77 -17.51
C GLY A 61 33.02 23.95 -16.67
N LYS A 62 31.71 24.11 -16.52
CA LYS A 62 31.10 25.20 -15.76
C LYS A 62 30.59 24.72 -14.41
N ASN A 63 30.99 25.40 -13.34
CA ASN A 63 30.45 25.12 -12.01
C ASN A 63 29.04 25.68 -11.87
N ILE A 64 28.11 24.84 -11.46
CA ILE A 64 26.71 25.14 -11.22
C ILE A 64 26.40 24.78 -9.77
N THR A 65 25.74 25.69 -9.07
CA THR A 65 25.27 25.50 -7.69
C THR A 65 23.76 25.38 -7.68
N VAL A 66 23.24 24.40 -6.96
CA VAL A 66 21.82 24.28 -6.65
C VAL A 66 21.55 25.07 -5.37
N LYS A 67 20.63 26.03 -5.44
CA LYS A 67 20.24 26.88 -4.31
C LYS A 67 18.79 26.69 -3.92
N LEU A 68 18.51 26.87 -2.63
CA LEU A 68 17.17 26.89 -2.04
C LEU A 68 16.84 28.26 -1.47
N ASN A 69 15.57 28.66 -1.65
CA ASN A 69 14.96 29.74 -0.89
C ASN A 69 13.76 29.18 -0.12
N GLY A 70 13.89 29.07 1.20
CA GLY A 70 12.74 28.78 2.04
C GLY A 70 12.05 30.04 2.58
N ASP A 71 10.91 29.83 3.21
CA ASP A 71 10.13 30.84 3.93
C ASP A 71 10.79 31.35 5.24
N GLY A 72 11.93 30.81 5.63
CA GLY A 72 12.65 31.17 6.86
C GLY A 72 12.06 30.55 8.13
N SER A 73 11.03 29.71 8.02
CA SER A 73 10.35 29.04 9.15
C SER A 73 10.39 27.52 9.09
N THR A 74 10.55 26.96 7.89
CA THR A 74 10.59 25.51 7.67
C THR A 74 11.95 24.92 8.03
N THR A 75 12.00 23.89 8.87
CA THR A 75 13.23 23.14 9.19
C THR A 75 13.30 21.80 8.47
N VAL A 76 14.47 21.46 7.94
CA VAL A 76 14.74 20.19 7.24
C VAL A 76 16.11 19.63 7.63
N ARG A 77 16.25 18.31 7.61
CA ARG A 77 17.54 17.64 7.86
C ARG A 77 18.24 17.19 6.58
N ALA A 78 17.46 16.84 5.56
CA ALA A 78 17.98 16.44 4.27
C ALA A 78 17.06 16.90 3.14
N VAL A 79 17.66 17.12 1.97
CA VAL A 79 16.98 17.43 0.71
C VAL A 79 17.44 16.47 -0.37
N GLY A 80 16.49 15.87 -1.09
CA GLY A 80 16.74 14.98 -2.22
C GLY A 80 16.30 15.63 -3.52
N PHE A 81 17.10 15.51 -4.57
CA PHE A 81 16.73 15.98 -5.90
C PHE A 81 17.35 15.11 -7.01
N THR A 82 16.70 15.05 -8.17
CA THR A 82 17.26 14.45 -9.39
C THR A 82 17.49 15.53 -10.44
N ILE A 83 18.65 15.51 -11.11
CA ILE A 83 18.96 16.41 -12.22
C ILE A 83 18.82 15.63 -13.53
N ASN A 84 17.98 16.12 -14.43
CA ASN A 84 17.85 15.60 -15.79
C ASN A 84 18.61 16.51 -16.75
N TYR A 85 19.35 15.90 -17.66
CA TYR A 85 20.10 16.56 -18.73
C TYR A 85 20.28 15.60 -19.90
N ASN A 86 20.60 16.11 -21.09
CA ASN A 86 20.93 15.25 -22.22
C ASN A 86 22.34 14.67 -22.05
N THR A 87 22.43 13.37 -21.80
CA THR A 87 23.68 12.65 -21.57
C THR A 87 24.49 12.44 -22.85
N ASN A 88 23.95 12.77 -24.03
CA ASN A 88 24.70 12.80 -25.28
C ASN A 88 25.53 14.09 -25.40
N ASP A 89 25.01 15.20 -24.89
CA ASP A 89 25.60 16.52 -25.09
C ASP A 89 26.50 16.93 -23.91
N PHE A 90 26.07 16.59 -22.69
CA PHE A 90 26.73 17.00 -21.45
C PHE A 90 27.06 15.80 -20.55
N GLU A 91 27.99 16.01 -19.63
CA GLU A 91 28.30 15.13 -18.52
C GLU A 91 28.38 15.95 -17.22
N ILE A 92 27.97 15.36 -16.10
CA ILE A 92 28.11 15.98 -14.78
C ILE A 92 29.33 15.37 -14.09
N ALA A 93 30.23 16.23 -13.61
CA ALA A 93 31.42 15.87 -12.85
C ALA A 93 31.45 16.61 -11.50
N ASN A 94 32.28 16.14 -10.56
CA ASN A 94 32.55 16.81 -9.27
C ASN A 94 31.29 17.21 -8.48
N LEU A 95 30.24 16.41 -8.55
CA LEU A 95 29.04 16.63 -7.76
C LEU A 95 29.37 16.50 -6.27
N GLN A 96 29.10 17.56 -5.51
CA GLN A 96 29.31 17.64 -4.08
C GLN A 96 28.14 18.34 -3.42
N CYS A 97 27.66 17.80 -2.30
CA CYS A 97 26.73 18.53 -1.45
C CYS A 97 27.50 19.66 -0.74
N SER A 98 26.91 20.85 -0.68
CA SER A 98 27.59 22.07 -0.22
C SER A 98 26.78 22.83 0.85
N GLY A 99 27.44 23.77 1.53
CA GLY A 99 26.83 24.57 2.58
C GLY A 99 26.47 23.76 3.83
N ALA A 100 25.25 23.94 4.34
CA ALA A 100 24.74 23.23 5.50
C ALA A 100 24.46 21.73 5.22
N PHE A 101 24.45 21.32 3.96
CA PHE A 101 24.21 19.94 3.54
C PHE A 101 25.50 19.38 2.96
N ASN A 102 26.37 18.83 3.82
CA ASN A 102 27.71 18.37 3.44
C ASN A 102 27.83 16.84 3.31
N VAL A 103 26.74 16.10 3.50
CA VAL A 103 26.71 14.64 3.34
C VAL A 103 25.92 14.30 2.07
N GLY A 104 26.60 13.74 1.07
CA GLY A 104 25.96 13.24 -0.15
C GLY A 104 25.75 11.75 -0.09
N VAL A 105 24.52 11.28 -0.30
CA VAL A 105 24.22 9.86 -0.50
C VAL A 105 23.76 9.68 -1.95
N PRO A 106 24.65 9.27 -2.87
CA PRO A 106 24.23 8.90 -4.22
C PRO A 106 23.44 7.58 -4.16
N SER A 107 22.23 7.58 -4.74
CA SER A 107 21.39 6.39 -4.90
C SER A 107 20.88 6.32 -6.34
N GLY A 108 21.60 5.58 -7.20
CA GLY A 108 21.27 5.52 -8.62
C GLY A 108 21.41 6.89 -9.30
N ALA A 109 20.35 7.37 -9.96
CA ALA A 109 20.30 8.66 -10.66
C ALA A 109 19.94 9.85 -9.76
N THR A 110 19.67 9.62 -8.46
CA THR A 110 19.23 10.66 -7.52
C THR A 110 20.36 11.07 -6.58
N ILE A 111 20.39 12.36 -6.27
CA ILE A 111 21.38 12.98 -5.39
C ILE A 111 20.65 13.44 -4.14
N THR A 112 21.01 12.88 -2.99
CA THR A 112 20.49 13.33 -1.70
C THR A 112 21.58 14.06 -0.93
N CYS A 113 21.32 15.31 -0.55
CA CYS A 113 22.19 16.13 0.27
C CYS A 113 21.60 16.29 1.67
N ALA A 114 22.36 15.85 2.68
CA ALA A 114 21.96 15.84 4.09
C ALA A 114 22.93 16.68 4.94
N LYS A 115 22.43 17.22 6.04
CA LYS A 115 23.22 17.93 7.05
C LYS A 115 24.01 16.93 7.91
N GLY A 116 25.32 17.15 8.05
CA GLY A 116 26.17 16.38 8.94
C GLY A 116 25.80 16.62 10.41
N GLY A 117 25.86 15.57 11.24
CA GLY A 117 25.69 15.70 12.70
C GLY A 117 24.25 15.51 13.23
N GLY A 118 23.27 15.23 12.36
CA GLY A 118 21.91 14.89 12.80
C GLY A 118 21.03 16.08 13.21
N GLU A 119 21.51 17.30 13.03
CA GLU A 119 20.80 18.53 13.32
C GLU A 119 19.87 18.95 12.17
N GLU A 120 18.85 19.76 12.47
CA GLU A 120 17.96 20.38 11.48
C GLU A 120 18.52 21.72 10.98
N GLU A 121 18.15 22.12 9.76
CA GLU A 121 18.48 23.40 9.14
C GLU A 121 17.19 24.15 8.79
N THR A 122 17.06 25.40 9.23
CA THR A 122 15.95 26.27 8.79
C THR A 122 16.20 26.74 7.37
N LEU A 123 15.26 26.46 6.45
CA LEU A 123 15.33 26.88 5.06
C LEU A 123 15.20 28.42 4.95
N ARG A 124 16.34 29.09 4.82
CA ARG A 124 16.47 30.52 4.55
C ARG A 124 16.67 30.76 3.04
N SER A 125 16.67 32.02 2.64
CA SER A 125 16.95 32.41 1.25
C SER A 125 18.42 32.22 0.89
N GLY A 126 18.71 31.64 -0.28
CA GLY A 126 20.04 31.53 -0.87
C GLY A 126 20.92 30.39 -0.37
N ILE A 127 20.36 29.37 0.31
CA ILE A 127 21.14 28.24 0.82
C ILE A 127 21.67 27.42 -0.35
N SER A 128 22.99 27.25 -0.44
CA SER A 128 23.61 26.33 -1.40
C SER A 128 23.53 24.91 -0.85
N ILE A 129 23.02 23.97 -1.64
CA ILE A 129 22.80 22.58 -1.21
C ILE A 129 23.66 21.58 -1.98
N ALA A 130 24.03 21.90 -3.21
CA ALA A 130 24.93 21.10 -4.02
C ALA A 130 25.64 21.96 -5.04
N THR A 131 26.84 21.54 -5.42
CA THR A 131 27.64 22.12 -6.49
C THR A 131 28.13 20.99 -7.39
N PHE A 132 28.09 21.19 -8.69
CA PHE A 132 28.64 20.25 -9.66
C PHE A 132 29.26 21.00 -10.84
N THR A 133 30.13 20.32 -11.57
CA THR A 133 30.71 20.83 -12.81
C THR A 133 29.96 20.21 -13.98
N LEU A 134 29.27 21.05 -14.76
CA LEU A 134 28.71 20.65 -16.05
C LEU A 134 29.81 20.70 -17.09
N LYS A 135 30.07 19.59 -17.79
CA LYS A 135 31.06 19.50 -18.86
C LYS A 135 30.37 19.09 -20.15
N ARG A 136 30.98 19.46 -21.27
CA ARG A 136 30.64 18.90 -22.57
C ARG A 136 31.11 17.45 -22.65
N LYS A 137 30.33 16.57 -23.28
CA LYS A 137 30.78 15.21 -23.56
C LYS A 137 31.94 15.18 -24.56
N THR A 138 32.86 14.23 -24.40
CA THR A 138 34.00 14.07 -25.30
C THR A 138 33.53 13.68 -26.71
N GLY A 139 33.88 14.45 -27.73
CA GLY A 139 33.52 14.21 -29.13
C GLY A 139 32.54 15.21 -29.74
N GLU A 140 31.85 16.01 -28.92
CA GLU A 140 30.87 16.99 -29.38
C GLU A 140 31.52 18.34 -29.77
N THR A 141 31.12 18.93 -30.90
CA THR A 141 31.66 20.21 -31.37
C THR A 141 30.77 21.41 -31.03
N SER A 142 29.45 21.21 -30.95
CA SER A 142 28.45 22.25 -30.63
C SER A 142 27.19 21.62 -30.06
N ALA A 143 26.65 22.13 -28.94
CA ALA A 143 25.39 21.63 -28.36
C ALA A 143 24.67 22.70 -27.54
N SER A 144 23.34 22.57 -27.41
CA SER A 144 22.53 23.32 -26.46
C SER A 144 21.57 22.37 -25.73
N GLY A 145 21.41 22.56 -24.42
CA GLY A 145 20.60 21.66 -23.61
C GLY A 145 20.03 22.34 -22.38
N THR A 146 18.96 21.71 -21.88
CA THR A 146 18.28 22.14 -20.66
C THR A 146 18.67 21.22 -19.51
N LEU A 147 19.08 21.82 -18.39
CA LEU A 147 19.16 21.15 -17.11
C LEU A 147 17.84 21.36 -16.39
N SER A 148 17.19 20.28 -15.94
CA SER A 148 15.95 20.37 -15.18
C SER A 148 15.98 19.50 -13.93
N PHE A 149 15.16 19.84 -12.96
CA PHE A 149 14.98 19.02 -11.77
C PHE A 149 13.79 18.06 -11.98
N SER A 150 13.96 16.80 -11.55
CA SER A 150 12.85 15.88 -11.32
C SER A 150 12.91 15.45 -9.84
N ASN A 151 11.73 15.27 -9.22
CA ASN A 151 11.57 14.75 -7.86
C ASN A 151 12.37 15.51 -6.78
N PHE A 152 11.76 16.53 -6.17
CA PHE A 152 12.33 17.19 -5.00
C PHE A 152 11.64 16.66 -3.73
N SER A 153 12.44 16.26 -2.73
CA SER A 153 11.96 15.83 -1.42
C SER A 153 12.74 16.48 -0.29
N ALA A 154 12.09 16.65 0.86
CA ALA A 154 12.74 17.07 2.09
C ALA A 154 12.37 16.10 3.21
N TYR A 155 13.26 15.95 4.18
CA TYR A 155 13.13 14.98 5.26
C TYR A 155 13.35 15.64 6.63
N ASP A 156 12.58 15.21 7.63
CA ASP A 156 12.71 15.63 9.02
C ASP A 156 13.83 14.90 9.77
N SER A 157 14.00 15.23 11.06
CA SER A 157 14.97 14.58 11.96
C SER A 157 14.74 13.07 12.14
N SER A 158 13.54 12.57 11.86
CA SER A 158 13.17 11.15 11.93
C SER A 158 13.29 10.43 10.58
N GLY A 159 13.66 11.14 9.50
CA GLY A 159 13.75 10.60 8.15
C GLY A 159 12.42 10.49 7.41
N ASN A 160 11.35 11.09 7.95
CA ASN A 160 10.05 11.13 7.26
C ASN A 160 10.06 12.20 6.18
N ALA A 161 9.40 11.91 5.06
CA ALA A 161 9.19 12.91 4.02
C ALA A 161 8.28 14.03 4.56
N LEU A 162 8.76 15.27 4.45
CA LEU A 162 7.99 16.47 4.76
C LEU A 162 7.18 16.89 3.55
N THR A 163 5.89 17.20 3.76
CA THR A 163 5.03 17.78 2.72
C THR A 163 5.34 19.27 2.57
N ILE A 164 6.42 19.59 1.88
CA ILE A 164 6.81 20.97 1.51
C ILE A 164 6.41 21.19 0.06
N SER A 165 5.73 22.31 -0.22
CA SER A 165 5.43 22.71 -1.59
C SER A 165 6.68 23.33 -2.21
N PHE A 166 7.27 22.63 -3.17
CA PHE A 166 8.40 23.17 -3.93
C PHE A 166 7.94 23.80 -5.23
N SER A 167 8.20 25.10 -5.42
CA SER A 167 7.86 25.82 -6.66
C SER A 167 9.06 26.62 -7.16
N GLY A 168 9.77 26.15 -8.18
CA GLY A 168 10.93 26.83 -8.76
C GLY A 168 11.00 26.67 -10.27
N THR A 169 11.51 27.68 -10.97
CA THR A 169 11.61 27.79 -12.43
C THR A 169 12.57 26.72 -12.97
N GLN A 170 12.01 25.70 -13.61
CA GLN A 170 12.53 24.34 -13.71
C GLN A 170 13.70 24.08 -14.68
N SER A 171 14.27 25.09 -15.31
CA SER A 171 15.15 24.86 -16.47
C SER A 171 16.31 25.84 -16.52
N GLY A 172 17.53 25.33 -16.46
CA GLY A 172 18.72 26.08 -16.82
C GLY A 172 19.15 25.80 -18.25
N ILE A 173 19.42 26.84 -19.05
CA ILE A 173 19.78 26.70 -20.46
C ILE A 173 21.29 26.89 -20.62
N PHE A 174 21.96 25.84 -21.12
CA PHE A 174 23.41 25.84 -21.31
C PHE A 174 23.75 25.49 -22.75
N CYS A 175 24.83 26.06 -23.24
CA CYS A 175 25.30 25.90 -24.60
C CYS A 175 26.82 25.73 -24.65
N TYR A 176 27.32 25.21 -25.75
CA TYR A 176 28.74 25.21 -26.10
C TYR A 176 28.94 25.30 -27.61
N GLY A 177 30.06 25.89 -28.02
CA GLY A 177 30.45 26.01 -29.43
C GLY A 177 29.55 26.97 -30.21
N ASP A 178 29.34 26.69 -31.48
CA ASP A 178 28.57 27.56 -32.38
C ASP A 178 27.09 27.74 -31.94
N SER A 179 26.58 26.81 -31.12
CA SER A 179 25.23 26.84 -30.56
C SER A 179 25.00 28.00 -29.56
N CYS A 180 26.06 28.63 -29.03
CA CYS A 180 25.92 29.77 -28.11
C CYS A 180 25.59 31.10 -28.81
N THR A 181 25.82 31.21 -30.12
CA THR A 181 25.59 32.45 -30.88
C THR A 181 24.10 32.81 -31.06
N SER A 182 23.20 31.85 -30.82
CA SER A 182 21.75 32.01 -30.93
C SER A 182 21.05 32.50 -29.64
N LEU A 183 21.75 32.53 -28.49
CA LEU A 183 21.15 32.90 -27.19
C LEU A 183 21.33 34.38 -26.81
N THR A 184 21.81 35.22 -27.73
CA THR A 184 22.07 36.63 -27.48
C THR A 184 20.75 37.39 -27.32
N ALA A 185 20.26 37.51 -26.08
CA ALA A 185 19.21 38.45 -25.73
C ALA A 185 19.67 39.87 -26.09
N THR A 186 18.87 40.56 -26.90
CA THR A 186 19.05 41.98 -27.22
C THR A 186 19.18 42.77 -25.91
N PRO A 187 20.32 43.42 -25.63
CA PRO A 187 20.52 44.10 -24.35
C PRO A 187 19.58 45.30 -24.25
N THR A 188 18.57 45.19 -23.39
CA THR A 188 17.79 46.35 -22.97
C THR A 188 18.65 47.11 -21.95
N ARG A 189 19.07 48.33 -22.31
CA ARG A 189 19.87 49.20 -21.43
C ARG A 189 19.10 49.48 -20.13
N THR A 190 19.52 48.89 -19.02
CA THR A 190 19.13 49.33 -17.68
C THR A 190 20.24 50.24 -17.12
N ARG A 191 19.87 51.47 -16.73
CA ARG A 191 20.80 52.45 -16.14
C ARG A 191 21.43 51.88 -14.87
N THR A 192 22.75 51.76 -14.87
CA THR A 192 23.57 51.47 -13.69
C THR A 192 23.53 52.66 -12.73
N ALA A 193 23.06 52.46 -11.50
CA ALA A 193 23.29 53.39 -10.40
C ALA A 193 24.69 53.13 -9.84
N THR A 194 25.56 54.14 -9.94
CA THR A 194 26.92 54.13 -9.40
C THR A 194 26.88 54.11 -7.87
N ALA A 195 27.39 53.04 -7.25
CA ALA A 195 27.67 53.01 -5.82
C ALA A 195 29.16 53.32 -5.56
N THR A 196 29.38 54.32 -4.72
CA THR A 196 30.67 54.84 -4.26
C THR A 196 31.43 53.80 -3.41
N PRO A 197 32.73 53.55 -3.65
CA PRO A 197 33.48 52.57 -2.86
C PRO A 197 33.86 53.15 -1.49
N THR A 198 33.49 52.46 -0.41
CA THR A 198 34.06 52.68 0.92
C THR A 198 35.20 51.69 1.15
N ARG A 199 36.40 52.21 1.45
CA ARG A 199 37.58 51.41 1.78
C ARG A 199 37.42 50.78 3.17
N THR A 200 37.65 49.47 3.29
CA THR A 200 37.87 48.82 4.58
C THR A 200 39.22 48.10 4.54
N ARG A 201 40.11 48.43 5.49
CA ARG A 201 41.47 47.89 5.62
C ARG A 201 41.44 46.44 6.11
N THR A 202 42.20 45.59 5.43
CA THR A 202 42.55 44.22 5.82
C THR A 202 43.56 44.23 6.98
N ALA A 203 43.34 43.39 7.99
CA ALA A 203 44.37 42.98 8.95
C ALA A 203 44.66 41.49 8.76
N THR A 204 45.91 41.17 8.46
CA THR A 204 46.43 39.82 8.27
C THR A 204 46.78 39.22 9.63
N ALA A 205 46.26 38.03 9.94
CA ALA A 205 46.70 37.23 11.08
C ALA A 205 47.45 35.97 10.60
N THR A 206 48.64 35.78 11.15
CA THR A 206 49.58 34.68 10.91
C THR A 206 49.09 33.38 11.57
N PRO A 207 49.12 32.21 10.92
CA PRO A 207 48.70 30.95 11.54
C PRO A 207 49.85 30.31 12.34
N THR A 208 49.58 29.94 13.59
CA THR A 208 50.45 29.07 14.42
C THR A 208 49.93 27.64 14.34
N ARG A 209 50.82 26.67 14.05
CA ARG A 209 50.52 25.24 14.04
C ARG A 209 50.40 24.71 15.48
N THR A 210 49.33 23.99 15.77
CA THR A 210 49.21 23.13 16.96
C THR A 210 48.88 21.71 16.51
N GLN A 211 49.75 20.75 16.84
CA GLN A 211 49.49 19.31 16.64
C GLN A 211 48.55 18.80 17.73
N THR A 212 47.53 18.05 17.35
CA THR A 212 46.63 17.35 18.27
C THR A 212 46.76 15.85 18.03
N ALA A 213 47.03 15.08 19.10
CA ALA A 213 47.23 13.63 19.05
C ALA A 213 45.89 12.88 18.84
N THR A 214 45.92 11.86 17.99
CA THR A 214 44.77 11.00 17.65
C THR A 214 44.63 9.86 18.64
N ALA A 215 43.46 9.72 19.28
CA ALA A 215 43.12 8.57 20.12
C ALA A 215 42.55 7.41 19.27
N THR A 216 43.03 6.20 19.54
CA THR A 216 42.62 4.95 18.88
C THR A 216 41.24 4.49 19.40
N PRO A 217 40.24 4.19 18.54
CA PRO A 217 38.93 3.75 19.00
C PRO A 217 38.90 2.24 19.30
N THR A 218 38.46 1.90 20.51
CA THR A 218 38.16 0.52 20.93
C THR A 218 36.77 0.12 20.42
N ARG A 219 36.64 -1.04 19.77
CA ARG A 219 35.36 -1.58 19.29
C ARG A 219 34.51 -2.10 20.45
N THR A 220 33.35 -1.48 20.66
CA THR A 220 32.26 -2.02 21.49
C THR A 220 31.28 -2.77 20.60
N VAL A 221 31.00 -4.04 20.92
CA VAL A 221 30.03 -4.86 20.20
C VAL A 221 28.64 -4.58 20.78
N THR A 222 27.76 -3.94 19.99
CA THR A 222 26.37 -3.67 20.37
C THR A 222 25.51 -4.90 20.04
N PRO A 223 24.75 -5.48 20.99
CA PRO A 223 23.88 -6.61 20.69
C PRO A 223 22.75 -6.20 19.75
N THR A 224 22.60 -6.94 18.65
CA THR A 224 21.52 -6.76 17.66
C THR A 224 20.19 -7.24 18.25
N ALA A 225 19.17 -6.36 18.26
CA ALA A 225 17.82 -6.75 18.65
C ALA A 225 17.22 -7.77 17.66
N ALA A 226 16.60 -8.82 18.18
CA ALA A 226 15.92 -9.83 17.38
C ALA A 226 14.69 -9.24 16.65
N PRO A 227 14.37 -9.66 15.41
CA PRO A 227 13.28 -9.09 14.64
C PRO A 227 11.92 -9.35 15.30
N THR A 228 11.17 -8.27 15.53
CA THR A 228 9.78 -8.31 15.98
C THR A 228 8.91 -8.85 14.85
N GLY A 229 8.43 -10.09 14.99
CA GLY A 229 7.60 -10.74 13.97
C GLY A 229 6.23 -10.07 13.84
N THR A 230 5.88 -9.63 12.64
CA THR A 230 4.56 -9.09 12.29
C THR A 230 3.51 -10.22 12.27
N VAL A 231 2.31 -9.96 12.79
CA VAL A 231 1.17 -10.90 12.76
C VAL A 231 0.12 -10.42 11.77
N ILE A 232 -0.34 -11.30 10.88
CA ILE A 232 -1.38 -11.00 9.87
C ILE A 232 -2.71 -11.65 10.28
N ILE A 233 -3.82 -10.99 9.99
CA ILE A 233 -5.18 -11.48 10.25
C ILE A 233 -5.98 -11.55 8.94
N SER A 234 -6.76 -12.61 8.73
CA SER A 234 -7.66 -12.81 7.59
C SER A 234 -9.01 -13.39 8.05
N THR A 235 -10.09 -13.14 7.30
CA THR A 235 -11.42 -13.73 7.55
C THR A 235 -11.84 -14.65 6.42
N VAL A 236 -12.53 -15.74 6.78
CA VAL A 236 -13.10 -16.70 5.82
C VAL A 236 -14.56 -16.97 6.18
N PRO A 237 -15.53 -16.66 5.30
CA PRO A 237 -15.36 -15.95 4.03
C PRO A 237 -14.89 -14.49 4.24
N SER A 238 -14.44 -13.81 3.17
CA SER A 238 -14.05 -12.39 3.20
C SER A 238 -15.24 -11.42 3.17
N SER A 239 -16.43 -11.93 2.83
CA SER A 239 -17.71 -11.24 2.96
C SER A 239 -18.83 -12.27 3.17
N MET A 240 -19.98 -11.84 3.68
CA MET A 240 -21.16 -12.71 3.79
C MET A 240 -22.47 -11.95 3.62
N VAL A 241 -23.54 -12.69 3.34
CA VAL A 241 -24.90 -12.16 3.23
C VAL A 241 -25.73 -12.66 4.42
N LEU A 242 -26.34 -11.74 5.16
CA LEU A 242 -27.35 -12.02 6.18
C LEU A 242 -28.73 -11.71 5.61
N GLN A 243 -29.71 -12.59 5.83
CA GLN A 243 -31.10 -12.28 5.50
C GLN A 243 -31.76 -11.53 6.67
N ALA A 244 -32.41 -10.39 6.39
CA ALA A 244 -33.03 -9.53 7.41
C ALA A 244 -34.45 -9.08 7.06
N CYS A 245 -35.28 -10.04 6.64
CA CYS A 245 -36.65 -9.76 6.22
C CYS A 245 -37.66 -10.25 7.28
N GLY A 246 -38.50 -9.33 7.77
CA GLY A 246 -39.51 -9.63 8.79
C GLY A 246 -38.95 -9.86 10.20
N THR A 247 -39.38 -10.93 10.89
CA THR A 247 -38.87 -11.37 12.20
C THR A 247 -37.71 -12.37 12.09
N ASN A 248 -37.23 -12.64 10.87
CA ASN A 248 -36.19 -13.64 10.63
C ASN A 248 -34.82 -13.00 10.89
N ASN A 249 -34.23 -13.33 12.04
CA ASN A 249 -32.87 -12.94 12.41
C ASN A 249 -31.90 -14.02 11.93
N ASP A 250 -31.53 -14.00 10.64
CA ASP A 250 -30.54 -14.93 10.12
C ASP A 250 -29.22 -14.74 10.87
N THR A 251 -28.62 -15.85 11.26
CA THR A 251 -27.33 -15.89 11.96
C THR A 251 -26.33 -16.60 11.05
N ARG A 252 -25.20 -15.95 10.80
CA ARG A 252 -24.08 -16.52 10.05
C ARG A 252 -22.80 -16.34 10.82
N SER A 253 -21.84 -17.20 10.51
CA SER A 253 -20.53 -17.18 11.13
C SER A 253 -19.44 -17.00 10.09
N PHE A 254 -18.35 -16.35 10.50
CA PHE A 254 -17.10 -16.29 9.75
C PHE A 254 -15.94 -16.69 10.66
N ASP A 255 -14.89 -17.22 10.05
CA ASP A 255 -13.70 -17.67 10.72
C ASP A 255 -12.62 -16.60 10.66
N LEU A 256 -11.87 -16.45 11.76
CA LEU A 256 -10.72 -15.56 11.87
C LEU A 256 -9.44 -16.39 11.86
N TYR A 257 -8.59 -16.14 10.87
CA TYR A 257 -7.28 -16.76 10.72
C TYR A 257 -6.17 -15.78 11.11
N LEU A 258 -5.18 -16.28 11.85
CA LEU A 258 -3.98 -15.54 12.21
C LEU A 258 -2.76 -16.18 11.53
N ASN A 259 -1.86 -15.35 10.99
CA ASN A 259 -0.52 -15.74 10.58
C ASN A 259 0.50 -15.15 11.54
N ALA A 260 1.11 -16.00 12.34
CA ALA A 260 2.07 -15.62 13.34
C ALA A 260 3.50 -15.77 12.79
N GLY A 261 4.17 -14.65 12.46
CA GLY A 261 5.55 -14.64 11.99
C GLY A 261 6.57 -15.18 13.01
N SER A 262 6.20 -15.17 14.29
CA SER A 262 6.94 -15.76 15.42
C SER A 262 5.95 -16.49 16.35
N VAL A 263 6.46 -17.29 17.28
CA VAL A 263 5.60 -18.05 18.22
C VAL A 263 4.75 -17.10 19.08
N LEU A 264 3.44 -17.11 18.87
CA LEU A 264 2.45 -16.38 19.65
C LEU A 264 1.96 -17.22 20.81
N LYS A 265 1.98 -16.65 22.01
CA LYS A 265 1.46 -17.26 23.24
C LYS A 265 0.21 -16.58 23.77
N TYR A 266 -0.12 -15.39 23.26
CA TYR A 266 -1.34 -14.67 23.57
C TYR A 266 -1.84 -13.91 22.34
N ALA A 267 -3.17 -13.89 22.14
CA ALA A 267 -3.82 -13.07 21.13
C ALA A 267 -5.15 -12.53 21.67
N LYS A 268 -5.43 -11.26 21.38
CA LYS A 268 -6.69 -10.56 21.65
C LYS A 268 -7.12 -9.77 20.43
N VAL A 269 -8.32 -10.04 19.95
CA VAL A 269 -8.95 -9.36 18.81
C VAL A 269 -10.20 -8.65 19.31
N VAL A 270 -10.31 -7.35 19.08
CA VAL A 270 -11.51 -6.56 19.37
C VAL A 270 -12.19 -6.18 18.07
N LEU A 271 -13.45 -6.60 17.92
CA LEU A 271 -14.28 -6.33 16.74
C LEU A 271 -15.44 -5.42 17.10
N ASN A 272 -15.78 -4.52 16.17
CA ASN A 272 -16.85 -3.54 16.33
C ASN A 272 -17.85 -3.68 15.17
N ILE A 273 -19.14 -3.59 15.47
CA ILE A 273 -20.23 -3.62 14.48
C ILE A 273 -21.27 -2.55 14.78
N ASP A 274 -21.94 -2.04 13.75
CA ASP A 274 -23.06 -1.10 13.89
C ASP A 274 -24.30 -1.86 14.43
N PRO A 275 -24.71 -1.64 15.69
CA PRO A 275 -25.78 -2.37 16.36
C PRO A 275 -27.16 -2.07 15.76
N SER A 276 -27.29 -0.99 14.98
CA SER A 276 -28.53 -0.64 14.31
C SER A 276 -28.87 -1.57 13.14
N LYS A 277 -27.89 -2.36 12.68
CA LYS A 277 -28.03 -3.23 11.50
C LYS A 277 -27.69 -4.69 11.77
N ALA A 278 -26.74 -4.97 12.66
CA ALA A 278 -26.38 -6.33 13.07
C ALA A 278 -25.79 -6.38 14.47
N ASP A 279 -25.75 -7.57 15.04
CA ASP A 279 -25.34 -7.80 16.42
C ASP A 279 -24.54 -9.09 16.54
N PHE A 280 -23.60 -9.14 17.49
CA PHE A 280 -22.80 -10.34 17.73
C PHE A 280 -23.61 -11.39 18.49
N VAL A 281 -23.42 -12.66 18.13
CA VAL A 281 -24.02 -13.80 18.83
C VAL A 281 -22.93 -14.48 19.64
N LEU A 282 -22.81 -14.10 20.91
CA LEU A 282 -21.78 -14.60 21.82
C LEU A 282 -21.83 -16.12 21.97
N SER A 283 -23.03 -16.71 22.06
CA SER A 283 -23.21 -18.17 22.17
C SER A 283 -22.75 -18.94 20.93
N GLY A 284 -22.68 -18.28 19.76
CA GLY A 284 -22.16 -18.85 18.52
C GLY A 284 -20.70 -18.47 18.23
N SER A 285 -20.11 -17.59 19.04
CA SER A 285 -18.74 -17.10 18.87
C SER A 285 -17.81 -17.82 19.82
N ARG A 286 -16.71 -18.37 19.31
CA ARG A 286 -15.79 -19.18 20.10
C ARG A 286 -14.37 -19.13 19.57
N ILE A 287 -13.41 -19.36 20.45
CA ILE A 287 -12.03 -19.67 20.05
C ILE A 287 -12.03 -21.06 19.43
N ASP A 288 -11.28 -21.23 18.34
CA ASP A 288 -11.18 -22.51 17.67
C ASP A 288 -10.30 -23.46 18.49
N ALA A 289 -10.82 -24.64 18.83
CA ALA A 289 -10.10 -25.61 19.66
C ALA A 289 -8.80 -26.10 18.99
N SER A 290 -8.74 -26.13 17.66
CA SER A 290 -7.55 -26.55 16.91
C SER A 290 -6.42 -25.51 16.95
N SER A 291 -6.73 -24.26 17.32
CA SER A 291 -5.73 -23.22 17.55
C SER A 291 -4.81 -23.55 18.73
N GLY A 292 -5.25 -24.40 19.66
CA GLY A 292 -4.56 -24.68 20.92
C GLY A 292 -4.56 -23.49 21.90
N PHE A 293 -5.21 -22.38 21.58
CA PHE A 293 -5.44 -21.28 22.50
C PHE A 293 -6.64 -21.58 23.40
N THR A 294 -6.51 -21.24 24.68
CA THR A 294 -7.59 -21.30 25.67
C THR A 294 -7.91 -19.89 26.14
N GLY A 295 -9.18 -19.53 26.15
CA GLY A 295 -9.63 -18.19 26.54
C GLY A 295 -11.13 -17.97 26.33
N SER A 296 -11.54 -16.71 26.21
CA SER A 296 -12.93 -16.26 26.26
C SER A 296 -13.30 -15.38 25.07
N VAL A 297 -14.60 -15.35 24.77
CA VAL A 297 -15.25 -14.30 24.00
C VAL A 297 -16.05 -13.45 24.98
N GLU A 298 -15.75 -12.16 25.04
CA GLU A 298 -16.31 -11.21 26.00
C GLU A 298 -17.02 -10.08 25.25
N ASP A 299 -18.19 -9.69 25.75
CA ASP A 299 -18.88 -8.46 25.35
C ASP A 299 -18.24 -7.26 26.06
N LEU A 300 -17.90 -6.20 25.33
CA LEU A 300 -17.23 -5.01 25.84
C LEU A 300 -18.15 -3.77 25.94
N GLU A 301 -19.46 -3.99 26.02
CA GLU A 301 -20.55 -3.01 26.14
C GLU A 301 -20.87 -2.18 24.89
N ASN A 302 -22.16 -1.83 24.78
CA ASN A 302 -22.80 -1.02 23.74
C ASN A 302 -22.79 0.47 24.14
N THR A 303 -21.97 1.30 23.49
CA THR A 303 -21.86 2.73 23.84
C THR A 303 -22.99 3.53 23.16
N GLY A 304 -24.09 3.77 23.89
CA GLY A 304 -25.45 4.07 23.38
C GLY A 304 -25.75 5.27 22.45
N THR A 305 -26.92 5.13 21.82
CA THR A 305 -27.96 6.08 21.31
C THR A 305 -27.69 7.13 20.23
N SER A 306 -26.56 7.11 19.51
CA SER A 306 -26.41 7.95 18.30
C SER A 306 -25.99 7.12 17.09
N SER A 307 -26.12 7.67 15.88
CA SER A 307 -25.78 7.01 14.60
C SER A 307 -24.28 6.67 14.42
N SER A 308 -23.50 6.68 15.51
CA SER A 308 -22.07 6.39 15.60
C SER A 308 -21.74 5.40 16.73
N SER A 309 -22.75 4.76 17.33
CA SER A 309 -22.60 3.73 18.36
C SER A 309 -22.18 2.40 17.76
N TYR A 310 -21.23 1.70 18.39
CA TYR A 310 -20.79 0.35 17.99
C TYR A 310 -21.05 -0.65 19.12
N HIS A 311 -21.48 -1.87 18.77
CA HIS A 311 -21.38 -3.02 19.66
C HIS A 311 -20.03 -3.70 19.45
N ARG A 312 -19.37 -4.07 20.55
CA ARG A 312 -17.98 -4.54 20.55
C ARG A 312 -17.84 -5.85 21.28
N ILE A 313 -17.08 -6.77 20.70
CA ILE A 313 -16.67 -8.00 21.36
C ILE A 313 -15.14 -8.10 21.37
N ALA A 314 -14.61 -8.75 22.39
CA ALA A 314 -13.22 -9.18 22.46
C ALA A 314 -13.13 -10.70 22.44
N ILE A 315 -12.24 -11.22 21.60
CA ILE A 315 -11.85 -12.63 21.62
C ILE A 315 -10.41 -12.67 22.09
N SER A 316 -10.16 -13.29 23.23
CA SER A 316 -8.81 -13.37 23.78
C SER A 316 -8.46 -14.77 24.26
N GLY A 317 -7.25 -15.23 23.95
CA GLY A 317 -6.78 -16.55 24.34
C GLY A 317 -5.29 -16.59 24.54
N SER A 318 -4.85 -17.56 25.34
CA SER A 318 -3.44 -17.87 25.59
C SER A 318 -3.10 -19.31 25.21
N ASN A 319 -1.86 -19.54 24.78
CA ASN A 319 -1.32 -20.86 24.46
C ASN A 319 0.10 -20.96 25.04
N SER A 320 0.28 -21.83 26.02
CA SER A 320 1.56 -22.01 26.74
C SER A 320 2.69 -22.53 25.84
N SER A 321 2.35 -23.39 24.87
CA SER A 321 3.27 -23.94 23.87
C SER A 321 3.54 -22.96 22.72
N GLY A 322 2.60 -22.03 22.53
CA GLY A 322 2.59 -21.04 21.46
C GLY A 322 2.34 -21.62 20.07
N LYS A 323 2.03 -20.75 19.12
CA LYS A 323 1.75 -21.10 17.72
C LYS A 323 2.39 -20.11 16.75
N SER A 324 2.90 -20.62 15.64
CA SER A 324 3.44 -19.84 14.52
C SER A 324 2.76 -20.26 13.21
N GLY A 325 2.93 -19.47 12.15
CA GLY A 325 2.31 -19.70 10.84
C GLY A 325 0.81 -19.44 10.83
N TRP A 326 0.13 -19.90 9.78
CA TRP A 326 -1.33 -19.75 9.63
C TRP A 326 -2.09 -20.75 10.49
N PHE A 327 -3.04 -20.24 11.28
CA PHE A 327 -4.00 -21.07 11.99
C PHE A 327 -5.34 -20.34 12.16
N LYS A 328 -6.42 -21.13 12.20
CA LYS A 328 -7.73 -20.62 12.58
C LYS A 328 -7.71 -20.29 14.07
N PHE A 329 -8.02 -19.06 14.42
CA PHE A 329 -8.01 -18.58 15.81
C PHE A 329 -9.41 -18.61 16.43
N ALA A 330 -10.43 -18.17 15.70
CA ALA A 330 -11.79 -18.10 16.23
C ALA A 330 -12.85 -18.25 15.13
N THR A 331 -14.07 -18.59 15.54
CA THR A 331 -15.29 -18.46 14.73
C THR A 331 -16.16 -17.41 15.39
N ILE A 332 -16.60 -16.41 14.62
CA ILE A 332 -17.44 -15.30 15.09
C ILE A 332 -18.80 -15.42 14.45
N SER A 333 -19.86 -15.34 15.25
CA SER A 333 -21.24 -15.36 14.77
C SER A 333 -21.88 -14.00 14.90
N VAL A 334 -22.62 -13.59 13.89
CA VAL A 334 -23.41 -12.36 13.89
C VAL A 334 -24.82 -12.63 13.39
N LYS A 335 -25.77 -11.89 13.94
CA LYS A 335 -27.18 -11.90 13.55
C LYS A 335 -27.57 -10.54 12.98
N ALA A 336 -28.51 -10.55 12.04
CA ALA A 336 -29.15 -9.31 11.61
C ALA A 336 -30.00 -8.70 12.73
N ASN A 337 -30.03 -7.37 12.82
CA ASN A 337 -30.92 -6.62 13.72
C ASN A 337 -31.96 -5.84 12.92
N GLY A 338 -33.22 -6.21 13.06
CA GLY A 338 -34.35 -5.40 12.59
C GLY A 338 -34.59 -5.42 11.08
N ARG A 339 -35.80 -4.98 10.72
CA ARG A 339 -36.32 -4.96 9.35
C ARG A 339 -35.67 -3.84 8.57
N LEU A 340 -34.87 -4.17 7.56
CA LEU A 340 -34.48 -3.17 6.56
C LEU A 340 -35.75 -2.76 5.79
N ALA A 341 -36.05 -1.46 5.84
CA ALA A 341 -37.01 -0.88 4.92
C ALA A 341 -36.32 -0.87 3.55
N ASP A 342 -36.90 -1.64 2.62
CA ASP A 342 -36.64 -1.61 1.19
C ASP A 342 -35.49 -2.53 0.71
N GLY A 343 -35.77 -3.26 -0.37
CA GLY A 343 -34.98 -4.36 -0.93
C GLY A 343 -33.64 -3.98 -1.56
N GLY A 344 -32.85 -3.14 -0.88
CA GLY A 344 -31.49 -2.78 -1.26
C GLY A 344 -30.43 -3.55 -0.46
N LEU A 345 -29.34 -3.93 -1.14
CA LEU A 345 -28.14 -4.46 -0.48
C LEU A 345 -27.52 -3.36 0.39
N THR A 346 -27.61 -3.51 1.71
CA THR A 346 -26.94 -2.60 2.65
C THR A 346 -25.57 -3.18 3.02
N ARG A 347 -24.49 -2.42 2.80
CA ARG A 347 -23.12 -2.77 3.22
C ARG A 347 -22.92 -2.40 4.70
N ILE A 348 -22.64 -3.39 5.55
CA ILE A 348 -22.03 -3.16 6.87
C ILE A 348 -20.56 -3.51 6.78
N VAL A 349 -19.72 -2.64 7.32
CA VAL A 349 -18.31 -2.93 7.52
C VAL A 349 -18.13 -3.33 8.98
N VAL A 350 -17.70 -4.57 9.21
CA VAL A 350 -17.19 -5.00 10.52
C VAL A 350 -15.75 -4.49 10.56
N CYS A 351 -15.51 -3.46 11.38
CA CYS A 351 -14.30 -2.64 11.49
C CYS A 351 -14.01 -1.64 10.34
N ARG A 352 -14.24 -0.33 10.57
CA ARG A 352 -13.61 0.75 9.77
C ARG A 352 -12.38 1.33 10.45
N GLN A 353 -11.54 1.98 9.65
CA GLN A 353 -10.33 2.70 10.08
C GLN A 353 -10.61 3.76 11.16
N GLU A 354 -11.81 4.35 11.17
CA GLU A 354 -12.22 5.39 12.12
C GLU A 354 -12.76 4.83 13.47
N ASP A 355 -12.99 3.51 13.56
CA ASP A 355 -13.82 2.91 14.62
C ASP A 355 -13.03 2.24 15.75
N ASN A 356 -11.71 2.42 15.83
CA ASN A 356 -10.86 1.89 16.91
C ASN A 356 -10.89 0.35 17.10
N CYS A 357 -10.92 -0.45 16.03
CA CYS A 357 -10.66 -1.89 16.17
C CYS A 357 -9.23 -2.13 16.67
N LYS A 358 -9.06 -3.00 17.68
CA LYS A 358 -7.78 -3.23 18.34
C LYS A 358 -7.36 -4.68 18.22
N PHE A 359 -6.10 -4.88 17.87
CA PHE A 359 -5.45 -6.17 17.90
C PHE A 359 -4.23 -6.11 18.81
N SER A 360 -4.16 -7.06 19.73
CA SER A 360 -3.07 -7.16 20.68
C SER A 360 -2.58 -8.60 20.67
N VAL A 361 -1.28 -8.79 20.52
CA VAL A 361 -0.64 -10.11 20.50
C VAL A 361 0.60 -10.06 21.34
N SER A 362 0.90 -11.15 22.04
CA SER A 362 2.16 -11.26 22.77
C SER A 362 2.80 -12.64 22.59
N THR A 363 4.13 -12.64 22.54
CA THR A 363 4.98 -13.83 22.44
C THR A 363 5.33 -14.41 23.81
N ASP A 364 5.20 -13.64 24.88
CA ASP A 364 5.53 -14.04 26.26
C ASP A 364 4.32 -14.60 27.05
N GLY A 365 3.11 -14.46 26.51
CA GLY A 365 1.87 -14.89 27.15
C GLY A 365 1.32 -13.92 28.21
N SER A 366 1.99 -12.79 28.48
CA SER A 366 1.62 -11.84 29.55
C SER A 366 0.41 -10.97 29.19
N GLY A 367 0.08 -10.87 27.90
CA GLY A 367 -0.92 -9.92 27.40
C GLY A 367 -0.53 -8.45 27.56
N THR A 368 0.65 -8.15 28.12
CA THR A 368 1.18 -6.82 28.33
C THR A 368 2.37 -6.59 27.40
N GLY A 369 2.16 -5.77 26.37
CA GLY A 369 3.19 -5.45 25.38
C GLY A 369 2.72 -5.81 23.98
N TYR A 370 2.84 -4.84 23.07
CA TYR A 370 2.43 -4.87 21.67
C TYR A 370 0.92 -4.69 21.40
N ASN A 371 0.53 -3.42 21.34
CA ASN A 371 -0.66 -2.98 20.60
C ASN A 371 -0.26 -2.84 19.13
N PHE A 372 -0.64 -3.80 18.29
CA PHE A 372 -0.58 -3.61 16.85
C PHE A 372 -1.97 -3.15 16.40
N VAL A 373 -2.13 -1.85 16.17
CA VAL A 373 -3.29 -1.36 15.43
C VAL A 373 -3.09 -1.79 13.99
N LYS A 374 -3.69 -2.91 13.57
CA LYS A 374 -3.85 -3.20 12.14
C LYS A 374 -4.95 -2.28 11.62
N GLU A 375 -4.58 -1.34 10.77
CA GLU A 375 -5.55 -0.61 9.95
C GLU A 375 -6.06 -1.54 8.83
N GLY A 376 -7.38 -1.59 8.61
CA GLY A 376 -7.96 -2.15 7.39
C GLY A 376 -8.38 -3.63 7.40
N LEU A 377 -8.94 -4.15 8.49
CA LEU A 377 -9.70 -5.40 8.41
C LEU A 377 -11.15 -5.09 8.02
N GLU A 378 -11.40 -4.83 6.74
CA GLU A 378 -12.76 -4.62 6.23
C GLU A 378 -13.40 -5.98 5.92
N PHE A 379 -14.30 -6.43 6.78
CA PHE A 379 -15.18 -7.56 6.48
C PHE A 379 -16.58 -7.05 6.16
N GLU A 380 -17.07 -7.38 4.96
CA GLU A 380 -18.31 -6.84 4.44
C GLU A 380 -19.49 -7.79 4.69
N VAL A 381 -20.52 -7.27 5.35
CA VAL A 381 -21.78 -7.98 5.57
C VAL A 381 -22.86 -7.29 4.76
N TYR A 382 -23.45 -8.04 3.84
CA TYR A 382 -24.54 -7.59 3.00
C TYR A 382 -25.86 -8.09 3.55
N PHE A 383 -26.93 -7.31 3.37
CA PHE A 383 -28.28 -7.73 3.75
C PHE A 383 -29.15 -7.90 2.52
N ASN A 384 -29.84 -9.04 2.43
CA ASN A 384 -30.81 -9.28 1.38
C ASN A 384 -32.20 -9.56 1.98
N CYS A 385 -33.23 -9.06 1.31
CA CYS A 385 -34.63 -9.22 1.69
C CYS A 385 -35.42 -10.10 0.70
N ASP A 386 -34.74 -10.74 -0.24
CA ASP A 386 -35.39 -11.66 -1.18
C ASP A 386 -35.78 -12.98 -0.49
N THR A 387 -37.00 -13.45 -0.70
CA THR A 387 -37.62 -14.54 0.09
C THR A 387 -37.22 -15.95 -0.37
N ALA A 388 -36.34 -16.08 -1.36
CA ALA A 388 -35.89 -17.36 -1.89
C ALA A 388 -34.41 -17.62 -1.53
N LEU A 389 -34.17 -18.23 -0.38
CA LEU A 389 -32.89 -18.92 -0.11
C LEU A 389 -32.95 -20.33 -0.73
N PRO A 390 -31.89 -20.79 -1.44
CA PRO A 390 -31.73 -22.22 -1.70
C PRO A 390 -31.45 -22.95 -0.37
N PRO A 391 -31.91 -24.21 -0.22
CA PRO A 391 -31.86 -24.91 1.06
C PRO A 391 -30.41 -25.15 1.50
N SER A 392 -30.11 -24.94 2.78
CA SER A 392 -28.81 -25.22 3.37
C SER A 392 -28.52 -26.73 3.29
N THR A 393 -27.59 -27.11 2.41
CA THR A 393 -27.13 -28.49 2.25
C THR A 393 -26.35 -28.93 3.51
N PRO A 394 -26.67 -30.08 4.12
CA PRO A 394 -26.02 -30.55 5.34
C PRO A 394 -24.56 -30.95 5.09
N THR A 395 -23.70 -30.66 6.07
CA THR A 395 -22.30 -31.09 6.13
C THR A 395 -22.19 -32.61 5.94
N PRO A 396 -21.49 -33.13 4.91
CA PRO A 396 -21.39 -34.56 4.71
C PRO A 396 -20.38 -35.18 5.67
N THR A 397 -20.86 -36.09 6.52
CA THR A 397 -20.06 -37.08 7.24
C THR A 397 -19.55 -38.12 6.24
N VAL A 398 -18.23 -38.26 6.11
CA VAL A 398 -17.62 -39.21 5.18
C VAL A 398 -17.65 -40.62 5.78
N THR A 399 -18.37 -41.54 5.14
CA THR A 399 -18.17 -42.99 5.31
C THR A 399 -17.64 -43.55 3.98
N PRO A 400 -16.54 -44.31 3.96
CA PRO A 400 -15.94 -44.78 2.71
C PRO A 400 -16.43 -46.19 2.31
N GLY A 401 -16.80 -46.36 1.04
CA GLY A 401 -17.10 -47.67 0.45
C GLY A 401 -17.05 -47.70 -1.07
N GLY A 402 -15.97 -48.28 -1.61
CA GLY A 402 -15.92 -49.26 -2.72
C GLY A 402 -16.40 -48.89 -4.15
N PRO A 403 -15.59 -49.12 -5.21
CA PRO A 403 -15.99 -48.90 -6.60
C PRO A 403 -16.57 -50.17 -7.26
N THR A 404 -17.56 -50.03 -8.16
CA THR A 404 -17.85 -51.02 -9.20
C THR A 404 -18.38 -50.33 -10.46
N VAL A 405 -17.85 -50.75 -11.60
CA VAL A 405 -18.00 -50.19 -12.97
C VAL A 405 -19.01 -51.03 -13.77
N THR A 406 -19.79 -50.44 -14.69
CA THR A 406 -20.19 -51.01 -16.02
C THR A 406 -20.95 -49.95 -16.89
N PRO A 407 -20.83 -49.92 -18.24
CA PRO A 407 -21.15 -48.77 -19.10
C PRO A 407 -22.40 -48.92 -20.02
N GLY A 408 -22.97 -47.78 -20.44
CA GLY A 408 -23.93 -47.70 -21.56
C GLY A 408 -24.51 -46.28 -21.77
N GLY A 409 -24.35 -45.72 -22.98
CA GLY A 409 -25.11 -44.55 -23.49
C GLY A 409 -26.03 -44.97 -24.66
N PRO A 410 -26.86 -44.08 -25.29
CA PRO A 410 -26.76 -42.61 -25.31
C PRO A 410 -28.08 -41.78 -25.17
N THR A 411 -27.89 -40.47 -24.93
CA THR A 411 -28.69 -39.28 -25.36
C THR A 411 -29.69 -38.58 -24.40
N ASN A 412 -29.20 -37.46 -23.85
CA ASN A 412 -29.82 -36.16 -23.52
C ASN A 412 -31.01 -36.04 -22.54
N THR A 413 -30.66 -35.88 -21.25
CA THR A 413 -31.08 -34.72 -20.44
C THR A 413 -29.95 -34.43 -19.43
N PRO A 414 -29.33 -33.23 -19.35
CA PRO A 414 -28.28 -32.98 -18.37
C PRO A 414 -28.87 -33.00 -16.96
N PRO A 415 -28.31 -33.79 -16.01
CA PRO A 415 -28.78 -33.80 -14.63
C PRO A 415 -28.68 -32.40 -13.99
N PRO A 416 -29.65 -31.96 -13.19
CA PRO A 416 -29.56 -30.72 -12.44
C PRO A 416 -28.62 -30.93 -11.24
N GLY A 417 -27.50 -30.19 -11.17
CA GLY A 417 -26.74 -30.04 -9.92
C GLY A 417 -25.22 -30.20 -9.95
N GLY A 418 -24.55 -30.23 -11.11
CA GLY A 418 -23.08 -30.28 -11.14
C GLY A 418 -22.44 -28.89 -10.92
N THR A 419 -21.48 -28.78 -10.00
CA THR A 419 -20.63 -27.59 -9.86
C THR A 419 -19.83 -27.35 -11.16
N PRO A 420 -19.75 -26.12 -11.68
CA PRO A 420 -18.90 -25.83 -12.82
C PRO A 420 -17.42 -26.09 -12.50
N GLU A 421 -16.71 -26.73 -13.41
CA GLU A 421 -15.25 -26.80 -13.44
C GLU A 421 -14.76 -25.90 -14.57
N LEU A 422 -13.90 -24.95 -14.24
CA LEU A 422 -13.26 -24.08 -15.21
C LEU A 422 -11.90 -24.65 -15.58
N TYR A 423 -11.74 -25.00 -16.85
CA TYR A 423 -10.46 -25.26 -17.50
C TYR A 423 -10.13 -24.05 -18.36
N PHE A 424 -8.96 -23.46 -18.14
CA PHE A 424 -8.60 -22.22 -18.83
C PHE A 424 -7.15 -22.24 -19.29
N LYS A 425 -6.89 -21.51 -20.38
CA LYS A 425 -5.54 -21.19 -20.83
C LYS A 425 -5.27 -19.70 -20.71
N VAL A 426 -4.09 -19.31 -20.29
CA VAL A 426 -3.63 -17.91 -20.22
C VAL A 426 -2.19 -17.79 -20.70
N LYS A 427 -1.81 -16.59 -21.13
CA LYS A 427 -0.44 -16.27 -21.51
C LYS A 427 0.08 -15.09 -20.71
N PHE A 428 1.19 -15.28 -20.01
CA PHE A 428 1.89 -14.21 -19.32
C PHE A 428 2.80 -13.46 -20.27
N GLN A 429 2.99 -12.16 -20.01
CA GLN A 429 3.95 -11.36 -20.75
C GLN A 429 5.36 -11.94 -20.63
N ALA A 430 6.15 -11.80 -21.70
CA ALA A 430 7.54 -12.23 -21.80
C ALA A 430 7.81 -13.75 -21.73
N ILE A 431 6.80 -14.58 -21.46
CA ILE A 431 6.95 -16.04 -21.50
C ILE A 431 6.69 -16.56 -22.91
N THR A 432 7.73 -17.11 -23.54
CA THR A 432 7.68 -17.59 -24.94
C THR A 432 7.96 -19.09 -25.09
N ASP A 433 8.47 -19.71 -24.04
CA ASP A 433 8.84 -21.13 -23.95
C ASP A 433 8.29 -21.75 -22.66
N LYS A 434 8.54 -23.04 -22.46
CA LYS A 434 8.12 -23.73 -21.23
C LYS A 434 8.87 -23.19 -20.02
N LYS A 435 8.13 -22.69 -19.04
CA LYS A 435 8.63 -22.18 -17.76
C LYS A 435 8.01 -22.93 -16.57
N PRO A 436 8.55 -22.78 -15.34
CA PRO A 436 8.02 -23.45 -14.16
C PRO A 436 6.55 -23.10 -13.90
N ASP A 437 5.82 -24.04 -13.30
CA ASP A 437 4.43 -23.87 -12.90
C ASP A 437 4.24 -22.59 -12.06
N GLN A 438 3.13 -21.90 -12.31
CA GLN A 438 2.77 -20.69 -11.58
C GLN A 438 1.49 -20.92 -10.79
N LYS A 439 1.24 -20.03 -9.83
CA LYS A 439 -0.04 -19.95 -9.13
C LYS A 439 -0.76 -18.67 -9.52
N VAL A 440 -2.04 -18.78 -9.80
CA VAL A 440 -2.90 -17.63 -10.14
C VAL A 440 -4.07 -17.54 -9.19
N LYS A 441 -4.61 -16.33 -9.07
CA LYS A 441 -5.94 -16.10 -8.52
C LYS A 441 -6.94 -16.03 -9.67
N VAL A 442 -8.05 -16.75 -9.53
CA VAL A 442 -9.20 -16.70 -10.44
C VAL A 442 -10.36 -16.07 -9.69
N ILE A 443 -10.98 -15.05 -10.28
CA ILE A 443 -12.14 -14.37 -9.73
C ILE A 443 -13.28 -14.54 -10.73
N VAL A 444 -14.39 -15.14 -10.30
CA VAL A 444 -15.59 -15.33 -11.11
C VAL A 444 -16.62 -14.32 -10.66
N ARG A 445 -16.97 -13.36 -11.54
CA ARG A 445 -17.98 -12.32 -11.27
C ARG A 445 -19.27 -12.66 -11.98
N HIS A 446 -20.36 -12.70 -11.23
CA HIS A 446 -21.71 -12.90 -11.74
C HIS A 446 -22.32 -11.56 -12.20
N GLN A 447 -23.19 -11.61 -13.21
CA GLN A 447 -23.91 -10.43 -13.72
C GLN A 447 -24.72 -9.69 -12.63
N GLY A 448 -25.20 -10.40 -11.61
CA GLY A 448 -25.90 -9.86 -10.44
C GLY A 448 -24.99 -9.22 -9.39
N GLY A 449 -23.69 -9.08 -9.66
CA GLY A 449 -22.73 -8.34 -8.83
C GLY A 449 -22.03 -9.16 -7.73
N THR A 450 -22.35 -10.45 -7.59
CA THR A 450 -21.58 -11.33 -6.68
C THR A 450 -20.26 -11.76 -7.32
N SER A 451 -19.23 -11.99 -6.50
CA SER A 451 -17.95 -12.52 -6.98
C SER A 451 -17.44 -13.65 -6.08
N LYS A 452 -16.72 -14.58 -6.68
CA LYS A 452 -16.06 -15.70 -5.99
C LYS A 452 -14.59 -15.71 -6.35
N GLU A 453 -13.73 -15.75 -5.34
CA GLU A 453 -12.28 -15.82 -5.52
C GLU A 453 -11.75 -17.22 -5.22
N PHE A 454 -10.87 -17.68 -6.09
CA PHE A 454 -10.15 -18.93 -5.98
C PHE A 454 -8.65 -18.60 -6.07
N SER A 455 -7.95 -18.65 -4.94
CA SER A 455 -6.53 -18.35 -4.86
C SER A 455 -5.69 -19.62 -5.02
N ASP A 456 -4.41 -19.45 -5.35
CA ASP A 456 -3.44 -20.55 -5.46
C ASP A 456 -3.81 -21.63 -6.50
N VAL A 457 -4.51 -21.25 -7.56
CA VAL A 457 -4.83 -22.16 -8.68
C VAL A 457 -3.53 -22.42 -9.45
N ASN A 458 -3.10 -23.69 -9.48
CA ASN A 458 -1.90 -24.09 -10.22
C ASN A 458 -2.14 -24.00 -11.74
N VAL A 459 -1.16 -23.45 -12.45
CA VAL A 459 -1.14 -23.42 -13.91
C VAL A 459 0.20 -23.93 -14.44
N THR A 460 0.16 -24.73 -15.50
CA THR A 460 1.34 -25.38 -16.10
C THR A 460 1.56 -24.90 -17.52
N ALA A 461 2.79 -24.51 -17.84
CA ALA A 461 3.18 -24.06 -19.17
C ALA A 461 3.39 -25.22 -20.15
N ASN A 462 2.94 -25.03 -21.39
CA ASN A 462 3.39 -25.82 -22.53
C ASN A 462 4.68 -25.24 -23.15
N ASP A 463 5.16 -25.86 -24.23
CA ASP A 463 6.40 -25.45 -24.92
C ASP A 463 6.33 -24.07 -25.60
N GLN A 464 5.14 -23.47 -25.68
CA GLN A 464 4.89 -22.15 -26.25
C GLN A 464 4.68 -21.06 -25.19
N GLY A 465 4.89 -21.39 -23.90
CA GLY A 465 4.66 -20.47 -22.78
C GLY A 465 3.19 -20.20 -22.48
N ILE A 466 2.26 -21.03 -23.00
CA ILE A 466 0.84 -20.95 -22.68
C ILE A 466 0.56 -21.82 -21.47
N TYR A 467 -0.02 -21.20 -20.44
CA TYR A 467 -0.32 -21.83 -19.17
C TYR A 467 -1.74 -22.36 -19.14
N SER A 468 -1.92 -23.61 -18.72
CA SER A 468 -3.24 -24.23 -18.53
C SER A 468 -3.48 -24.51 -17.06
N GLY A 469 -4.69 -24.20 -16.57
CA GLY A 469 -5.11 -24.49 -15.21
C GLY A 469 -6.54 -24.97 -15.14
N ASN A 470 -6.89 -25.56 -14.01
CA ASN A 470 -8.25 -25.99 -13.72
C ASN A 470 -8.65 -25.63 -12.27
N VAL A 471 -9.92 -25.28 -12.09
CA VAL A 471 -10.47 -24.96 -10.77
C VAL A 471 -11.95 -25.37 -10.69
N ILE A 472 -12.32 -26.02 -9.59
CA ILE A 472 -13.72 -26.35 -9.27
C ILE A 472 -14.36 -25.08 -8.70
N LEU A 473 -15.39 -24.57 -9.36
CA LEU A 473 -16.04 -23.32 -9.03
C LEU A 473 -17.17 -23.54 -8.01
N THR A 474 -16.82 -23.90 -6.78
CA THR A 474 -17.79 -24.03 -5.69
C THR A 474 -18.58 -22.74 -5.50
N ASP A 475 -19.88 -22.87 -5.24
CA ASP A 475 -20.83 -21.75 -5.12
C ASP A 475 -21.00 -20.87 -6.38
N VAL A 476 -20.64 -21.38 -7.56
CA VAL A 476 -20.95 -20.74 -8.84
C VAL A 476 -22.12 -21.46 -9.50
N VAL A 477 -23.12 -20.70 -9.92
CA VAL A 477 -24.37 -21.23 -10.49
C VAL A 477 -24.16 -21.57 -11.98
N PRO A 478 -24.40 -22.81 -12.40
CA PRO A 478 -24.36 -23.16 -13.81
C PRO A 478 -25.42 -22.41 -14.63
N ARG A 479 -25.11 -22.16 -15.91
CA ARG A 479 -25.92 -21.53 -16.97
C ARG A 479 -26.17 -20.03 -16.80
N ASP A 480 -25.58 -19.42 -15.79
CA ASP A 480 -25.59 -17.97 -15.62
C ASP A 480 -24.46 -17.28 -16.40
N LYS A 481 -24.52 -15.95 -16.43
CA LYS A 481 -23.56 -15.09 -17.13
C LYS A 481 -22.50 -14.55 -16.19
N TYR A 482 -21.26 -14.63 -16.64
CA TYR A 482 -20.07 -14.34 -15.86
C TYR A 482 -19.04 -13.51 -16.62
N GLU A 483 -18.15 -12.92 -15.85
CA GLU A 483 -16.82 -12.48 -16.27
C GLU A 483 -15.78 -13.20 -15.40
N ILE A 484 -14.65 -13.56 -15.99
CA ILE A 484 -13.57 -14.26 -15.30
C ILE A 484 -12.36 -13.35 -15.26
N THR A 485 -11.89 -12.98 -14.07
CA THR A 485 -10.65 -12.24 -13.90
C THR A 485 -9.55 -13.18 -13.45
N ILE A 486 -8.39 -13.14 -14.11
CA ILE A 486 -7.21 -13.92 -13.74
C ILE A 486 -6.10 -12.97 -13.34
N LYS A 487 -5.44 -13.27 -12.21
CA LYS A 487 -4.35 -12.51 -11.65
C LYS A 487 -3.13 -13.40 -11.45
N GLY A 488 -2.04 -13.07 -12.13
CA GLY A 488 -0.76 -13.73 -11.97
C GLY A 488 0.10 -13.16 -10.83
N PRO A 489 1.22 -13.82 -10.47
CA PRO A 489 2.06 -13.43 -9.33
C PRO A 489 2.74 -12.07 -9.44
N ARG A 490 2.98 -11.58 -10.67
CA ARG A 490 3.68 -10.31 -10.98
C ARG A 490 2.92 -9.46 -12.02
N HIS A 491 1.68 -9.88 -12.31
CA HIS A 491 0.92 -9.41 -13.47
C HIS A 491 -0.25 -8.56 -13.01
N ILE A 492 -0.69 -7.61 -13.82
CA ILE A 492 -1.96 -6.91 -13.60
C ILE A 492 -3.11 -7.92 -13.78
N ALA A 493 -4.18 -7.78 -13.01
CA ALA A 493 -5.37 -8.60 -13.17
C ALA A 493 -6.02 -8.33 -14.54
N ARG A 494 -6.44 -9.38 -15.25
CA ARG A 494 -7.14 -9.26 -16.54
C ARG A 494 -8.48 -9.96 -16.53
N THR A 495 -9.50 -9.26 -17.02
CA THR A 495 -10.88 -9.72 -17.07
C THR A 495 -11.25 -10.18 -18.46
N PHE A 496 -11.80 -11.39 -18.53
CA PHE A 496 -12.24 -12.07 -19.74
C PHE A 496 -13.76 -12.20 -19.71
N SER A 497 -14.39 -11.60 -20.71
CA SER A 497 -15.84 -11.60 -20.86
C SER A 497 -16.27 -12.52 -22.01
N VAL A 498 -15.34 -13.00 -22.85
CA VAL A 498 -15.61 -13.95 -23.94
C VAL A 498 -14.49 -14.98 -24.07
N ASN A 499 -14.78 -16.14 -24.64
CA ASN A 499 -13.76 -17.12 -25.01
C ASN A 499 -12.90 -16.58 -26.18
N ASN A 500 -11.61 -16.92 -26.23
CA ASN A 500 -10.65 -16.45 -27.25
C ASN A 500 -10.54 -14.92 -27.34
N GLN A 501 -10.69 -14.21 -26.21
CA GLN A 501 -10.54 -12.76 -26.16
C GLN A 501 -9.10 -12.34 -26.54
N THR A 502 -8.96 -11.40 -27.47
CA THR A 502 -7.65 -10.90 -27.96
C THR A 502 -7.40 -9.42 -27.68
N ALA A 503 -8.40 -8.71 -27.17
CA ALA A 503 -8.35 -7.30 -26.85
C ALA A 503 -9.16 -7.01 -25.58
N ASN A 504 -9.05 -5.79 -25.07
CA ASN A 504 -9.90 -5.33 -23.96
C ASN A 504 -11.39 -5.53 -24.31
N CYS A 505 -12.20 -5.89 -23.31
CA CYS A 505 -13.58 -6.32 -23.46
C CYS A 505 -14.44 -5.29 -24.23
N ALA A 506 -14.95 -5.70 -25.39
CA ALA A 506 -15.97 -4.95 -26.12
C ALA A 506 -17.41 -5.24 -25.61
N GLN A 507 -17.59 -6.38 -24.92
CA GLN A 507 -18.85 -6.87 -24.38
C GLN A 507 -18.64 -7.37 -22.95
N ARG A 508 -19.59 -7.07 -22.05
CA ARG A 508 -19.60 -7.59 -20.68
C ARG A 508 -20.49 -8.83 -20.54
N TRP A 509 -20.19 -9.69 -19.57
CA TRP A 509 -21.02 -10.86 -19.21
C TRP A 509 -21.23 -11.91 -20.32
N GLY A 510 -20.22 -12.15 -21.16
CA GLY A 510 -20.32 -13.08 -22.30
C GLY A 510 -19.89 -14.53 -21.99
N ILE A 511 -19.43 -14.83 -20.77
CA ILE A 511 -19.09 -16.20 -20.36
C ILE A 511 -20.34 -16.86 -19.76
N THR A 512 -20.69 -18.05 -20.26
CA THR A 512 -21.74 -18.90 -19.65
C THR A 512 -21.12 -20.21 -19.22
N LEU A 513 -21.23 -20.54 -17.94
CA LEU A 513 -20.61 -21.72 -17.35
C LEU A 513 -21.61 -22.88 -17.30
N ALA A 514 -21.39 -23.95 -18.04
CA ALA A 514 -22.14 -25.19 -17.88
C ALA A 514 -21.78 -25.91 -16.56
N ALA A 515 -22.65 -26.82 -16.12
CA ALA A 515 -22.32 -27.75 -15.05
C ALA A 515 -21.19 -28.69 -15.51
N GLY A 516 -20.23 -28.99 -14.63
CA GLY A 516 -19.06 -29.78 -14.99
C GLY A 516 -18.06 -28.99 -15.84
N ARG A 517 -17.35 -29.68 -16.75
CA ARG A 517 -16.20 -29.12 -17.47
C ARG A 517 -16.58 -27.99 -18.44
N ASN A 518 -15.87 -26.87 -18.32
CA ASN A 518 -15.90 -25.74 -19.24
C ASN A 518 -14.50 -25.39 -19.71
N ASP A 519 -14.26 -25.43 -21.02
CA ASP A 519 -12.95 -25.14 -21.60
C ASP A 519 -12.93 -23.74 -22.23
N PHE A 520 -12.05 -22.87 -21.72
CA PHE A 520 -11.81 -21.53 -22.25
C PHE A 520 -10.35 -21.32 -22.61
N ASP A 521 -10.12 -20.56 -23.67
CA ASP A 521 -8.81 -20.10 -24.07
C ASP A 521 -8.76 -18.57 -23.96
N PHE A 522 -8.04 -18.09 -22.96
CA PHE A 522 -7.80 -16.68 -22.71
C PHE A 522 -6.39 -16.26 -23.11
N SER A 523 -5.62 -17.16 -23.75
CA SER A 523 -4.21 -16.91 -24.10
C SER A 523 -4.03 -15.88 -25.21
N GLY A 524 -5.09 -15.54 -25.94
CA GLY A 524 -5.10 -14.51 -26.97
C GLY A 524 -4.91 -13.08 -26.43
N LEU A 525 -5.22 -12.84 -25.15
CA LEU A 525 -5.00 -11.57 -24.47
C LEU A 525 -3.97 -11.78 -23.35
N ILE A 526 -2.82 -11.14 -23.50
CA ILE A 526 -1.67 -11.32 -22.63
C ILE A 526 -1.94 -10.71 -21.25
N LEU A 527 -1.62 -11.46 -20.19
CA LEU A 527 -1.50 -10.91 -18.83
C LEU A 527 -0.20 -10.12 -18.73
N GLU A 528 -0.33 -8.80 -18.73
CA GLU A 528 0.79 -7.86 -18.63
C GLU A 528 1.43 -7.88 -17.25
N ALA A 529 2.76 -7.81 -17.20
CA ALA A 529 3.49 -7.58 -15.96
C ALA A 529 3.15 -6.18 -15.42
N GLY A 530 3.13 -5.95 -14.12
CA GLY A 530 2.82 -4.59 -13.67
C GLY A 530 2.64 -4.41 -12.20
N ASP A 531 1.85 -5.28 -11.59
CA ASP A 531 1.52 -5.21 -10.17
C ASP A 531 2.40 -6.23 -9.44
N LEU A 532 3.55 -5.77 -8.97
CA LEU A 532 4.60 -6.63 -8.42
C LEU A 532 4.40 -6.84 -6.91
N PRO A 533 4.74 -8.04 -6.39
CA PRO A 533 4.60 -8.29 -4.97
C PRO A 533 5.64 -7.46 -4.20
N ASN A 534 5.18 -6.58 -3.30
CA ASN A 534 6.03 -5.65 -2.59
C ASN A 534 6.51 -6.22 -1.24
N PRO A 535 7.80 -6.61 -1.09
CA PRO A 535 8.29 -7.18 0.17
C PRO A 535 8.32 -6.18 1.33
N ASN A 536 8.28 -4.88 1.04
CA ASN A 536 8.18 -3.84 2.07
C ASN A 536 6.73 -3.65 2.57
N ASP A 537 5.75 -4.26 1.90
CA ASP A 537 4.33 -4.23 2.25
C ASP A 537 3.77 -5.66 2.31
N ASN A 538 4.45 -6.57 3.00
CA ASN A 538 4.01 -7.97 3.19
C ASN A 538 3.67 -8.72 1.89
N TRP A 539 4.41 -8.45 0.82
CA TRP A 539 4.17 -9.01 -0.52
C TRP A 539 2.84 -8.58 -1.13
N ARG A 540 2.24 -7.49 -0.63
CA ARG A 540 1.01 -6.93 -1.16
C ARG A 540 1.22 -6.43 -2.58
N GLN A 541 0.14 -6.57 -3.32
CA GLN A 541 -0.06 -6.15 -4.69
C GLN A 541 -1.23 -5.16 -4.66
N ASP A 542 -1.03 -3.98 -5.22
CA ASP A 542 -1.99 -2.86 -5.16
C ASP A 542 -2.92 -2.82 -6.38
N GLY A 543 -2.67 -3.69 -7.37
CA GLY A 543 -3.45 -3.80 -8.59
C GLY A 543 -3.07 -2.78 -9.68
N VAL A 544 -2.04 -1.97 -9.47
CA VAL A 544 -1.69 -0.85 -10.34
C VAL A 544 -0.23 -0.88 -10.73
N ALA A 545 0.06 -0.91 -12.03
CA ALA A 545 1.44 -0.76 -12.49
C ALA A 545 1.89 0.71 -12.41
N ASN A 546 2.76 1.02 -11.45
CA ASN A 546 3.19 2.39 -11.20
C ASN A 546 4.68 2.50 -10.83
N SER A 547 5.11 3.71 -10.44
CA SER A 547 6.51 3.98 -10.09
C SER A 547 7.05 3.13 -8.93
N VAL A 548 6.17 2.61 -8.06
CA VAL A 548 6.52 1.71 -6.96
C VAL A 548 7.04 0.39 -7.54
N ASP A 549 6.32 -0.24 -8.48
CA ASP A 549 6.75 -1.46 -9.17
C ASP A 549 8.05 -1.26 -9.93
N PHE A 550 8.20 -0.09 -10.56
CA PHE A 550 9.44 0.29 -11.22
C PHE A 550 10.63 0.27 -10.27
N GLY A 551 10.49 0.91 -9.10
CA GLY A 551 11.51 0.92 -8.06
C GLY A 551 11.81 -0.47 -7.49
N LEU A 552 10.78 -1.35 -7.42
CA LEU A 552 10.93 -2.72 -6.95
C LEU A 552 11.83 -3.56 -7.87
N ILE A 553 11.66 -3.47 -9.20
CA ILE A 553 12.59 -4.15 -10.14
C ILE A 553 13.95 -3.47 -10.15
N GLN A 554 13.99 -2.13 -10.22
CA GLN A 554 15.24 -1.40 -10.34
C GLN A 554 16.20 -1.68 -9.16
N SER A 555 15.68 -1.80 -7.94
CA SER A 555 16.45 -2.14 -6.74
C SER A 555 16.92 -3.60 -6.67
N ARG A 556 16.56 -4.43 -7.65
CA ARG A 556 16.85 -5.87 -7.71
C ARG A 556 17.54 -6.30 -9.00
N LEU A 557 17.95 -5.36 -9.84
CA LEU A 557 18.75 -5.67 -11.02
C LEU A 557 20.03 -6.42 -10.62
N SER A 558 20.36 -7.46 -11.38
CA SER A 558 21.46 -8.39 -11.17
C SER A 558 21.35 -9.29 -9.92
N LYS A 559 20.20 -9.33 -9.26
CA LYS A 559 19.97 -10.23 -8.12
C LYS A 559 19.38 -11.57 -8.59
N THR A 560 19.79 -12.62 -7.90
CA THR A 560 19.38 -14.02 -8.16
C THR A 560 18.86 -14.72 -6.90
N ASP A 561 18.74 -14.00 -5.78
CA ASP A 561 18.16 -14.54 -4.55
C ASP A 561 16.64 -14.74 -4.72
N ALA A 562 16.09 -15.75 -4.03
CA ALA A 562 14.70 -16.19 -4.20
C ALA A 562 13.67 -15.07 -3.97
N ASP A 563 13.93 -14.16 -3.02
CA ASP A 563 13.04 -13.04 -2.74
C ASP A 563 13.09 -12.00 -3.86
N SER A 564 14.27 -11.71 -4.40
CA SER A 564 14.40 -10.86 -5.57
C SER A 564 13.71 -11.47 -6.78
N LEU A 565 13.99 -12.74 -7.10
CA LEU A 565 13.37 -13.43 -8.23
C LEU A 565 11.84 -13.49 -8.10
N ARG A 566 11.31 -13.64 -6.88
CA ARG A 566 9.87 -13.57 -6.63
C ARG A 566 9.26 -12.22 -7.05
N VAL A 567 10.01 -11.12 -6.94
CA VAL A 567 9.53 -9.77 -7.31
C VAL A 567 9.77 -9.46 -8.79
N CYS A 568 10.98 -9.65 -9.30
CA CYS A 568 11.42 -9.00 -10.53
C CYS A 568 11.64 -9.91 -11.74
N ASP A 569 11.69 -11.24 -11.57
CA ASP A 569 11.91 -12.18 -12.67
C ASP A 569 10.60 -12.37 -13.46
N ILE A 570 10.33 -11.47 -14.41
CA ILE A 570 9.09 -11.43 -15.18
C ILE A 570 9.09 -12.54 -16.23
N ASP A 571 10.22 -12.76 -16.91
CA ASP A 571 10.36 -13.76 -17.96
C ASP A 571 10.70 -15.17 -17.44
N LEU A 572 10.86 -15.33 -16.11
CA LEU A 572 11.15 -16.59 -15.42
C LEU A 572 12.48 -17.23 -15.85
N ASN A 573 13.48 -16.42 -16.19
CA ASN A 573 14.82 -16.88 -16.58
C ASN A 573 15.78 -17.07 -15.37
N GLN A 574 15.29 -16.90 -14.13
CA GLN A 574 16.05 -16.99 -12.88
C GLN A 574 17.07 -15.87 -12.65
N ILE A 575 16.97 -14.75 -13.36
CA ILE A 575 17.85 -13.59 -13.21
C ILE A 575 17.03 -12.31 -13.41
N CYS A 576 16.96 -11.48 -12.37
CA CYS A 576 16.41 -10.14 -12.54
C CYS A 576 17.39 -9.24 -13.29
N ASN A 577 17.04 -8.82 -14.49
CA ASN A 577 17.91 -8.00 -15.32
C ASN A 577 17.14 -6.89 -16.07
N VAL A 578 17.84 -6.23 -17.00
CA VAL A 578 17.27 -5.10 -17.73
C VAL A 578 16.14 -5.49 -18.68
N VAL A 579 16.05 -6.77 -19.07
CA VAL A 579 14.96 -7.33 -19.87
C VAL A 579 13.67 -7.30 -19.06
N ASP A 580 13.67 -7.77 -17.81
CA ASP A 580 12.48 -7.70 -16.94
C ASP A 580 11.98 -6.27 -16.75
N LEU A 581 12.92 -5.33 -16.53
CA LEU A 581 12.59 -3.92 -16.40
C LEU A 581 11.97 -3.35 -17.69
N GLN A 582 12.43 -3.79 -18.86
CA GLN A 582 11.84 -3.41 -20.14
C GLN A 582 10.44 -3.98 -20.30
N GLU A 583 10.21 -5.22 -19.86
CA GLU A 583 8.88 -5.84 -19.89
C GLU A 583 7.88 -5.09 -18.99
N LEU A 584 8.29 -4.72 -17.78
CA LEU A 584 7.46 -3.88 -16.91
C LEU A 584 7.13 -2.53 -17.55
N LYS A 585 8.10 -1.87 -18.19
CA LYS A 585 7.89 -0.57 -18.85
C LYS A 585 6.85 -0.65 -19.97
N LYS A 586 6.78 -1.76 -20.71
CA LYS A 586 5.77 -1.95 -21.78
C LYS A 586 4.35 -1.88 -21.21
N ALA A 587 4.15 -2.34 -19.98
CA ALA A 587 2.85 -2.35 -19.33
C ALA A 587 2.40 -0.99 -18.77
N PHE A 588 3.30 -0.03 -18.54
CA PHE A 588 2.92 1.32 -18.08
C PHE A 588 2.08 2.12 -19.08
N VAL A 589 2.04 1.67 -20.34
CA VAL A 589 1.10 2.20 -21.34
C VAL A 589 -0.34 1.80 -21.02
N ASN A 590 -0.54 0.62 -20.43
CA ASN A 590 -1.83 0.03 -20.09
C ASN A 590 -1.99 -0.02 -18.56
N LYS A 591 -2.18 1.16 -17.95
CA LYS A 591 -2.17 1.34 -16.49
C LYS A 591 -3.24 0.55 -15.73
N TRP A 592 -4.33 0.18 -16.40
CA TRP A 592 -5.49 -0.48 -15.81
C TRP A 592 -6.16 -1.36 -16.87
N ASP A 593 -6.78 -2.45 -16.43
CA ASP A 593 -7.72 -3.19 -17.27
C ASP A 593 -9.01 -2.36 -17.40
N PRO A 594 -9.37 -1.82 -18.58
CA PRO A 594 -10.56 -0.97 -18.72
C PRO A 594 -11.87 -1.76 -18.56
N CYS A 595 -11.79 -3.07 -18.40
CA CYS A 595 -12.89 -3.97 -18.08
C CYS A 595 -13.28 -4.01 -16.60
N TYR A 596 -12.48 -3.40 -15.74
CA TYR A 596 -12.70 -3.37 -14.30
C TYR A 596 -13.77 -2.35 -13.92
#